data_AF-A0A358ENL4-F1
#
_entry.id   AF-A0A358ENL4-F1
#
_cell.length_a   1.000
_cell.length_b   1.000
_cell.length_c   1.000
_cell.angle_alpha   90.00
_cell.angle_beta   90.00
_cell.angle_gamma   90.00
#
_symmetry.space_group_name_H-M   'P 1'
#
loop_
_entity.id
_entity.type
_entity.pdbx_description
1 polymer ?
#
loop_
_entity_poly.entity_id
_entity_poly.type
_entity_poly.pdbx_seq_one_letter_code
_entity_poly.pdbx_strand_id
1 'polypeptide(L)'
;MVDAADYLRDIKPVLKARCYACHGALKQKAGLRVDTAANIRKGAKSDSIVIPGDPERSGLLIRVISDDKDERMPPEGAPLKAHEIAAIREWITAGLPLPENEKAEIDPKKHWAFQNPKKASLPENSPNPIDVILERRRVALNLK
;
A
#
# COMPACT_ATOMS: atom_id res chain seq x y z
N MET A 1 1.36 29.89 -9.07
CA MET A 1 0.58 28.68 -8.72
C MET A 1 1.60 27.66 -8.23
N VAL A 2 1.58 27.34 -6.94
CA VAL A 2 2.42 26.24 -6.42
C VAL A 2 1.82 24.95 -6.98
N ASP A 3 2.65 24.17 -7.66
CA ASP A 3 2.22 22.89 -8.23
C ASP A 3 1.86 21.98 -7.06
N ALA A 4 0.67 21.39 -7.05
CA ALA A 4 0.24 20.54 -5.94
C ALA A 4 1.22 19.37 -5.79
N ALA A 5 1.59 19.03 -4.56
CA ALA A 5 2.48 17.89 -4.29
C ALA A 5 1.99 16.64 -5.03
N ASP A 6 2.89 16.03 -5.82
CA ASP A 6 2.56 14.84 -6.60
C ASP A 6 2.61 13.63 -5.68
N TYR A 7 1.49 12.91 -5.56
CA TYR A 7 1.41 11.79 -4.64
C TYR A 7 2.45 10.69 -4.94
N LEU A 8 2.70 10.36 -6.21
CA LEU A 8 3.61 9.27 -6.57
C LEU A 8 5.08 9.66 -6.41
N ARG A 9 5.41 10.93 -6.67
CA ARG A 9 6.78 11.47 -6.57
C ARG A 9 7.14 11.88 -5.14
N ASP A 10 6.26 12.59 -4.46
CA ASP A 10 6.59 13.32 -3.23
C ASP A 10 6.07 12.61 -1.97
N ILE A 11 4.89 11.97 -2.03
CA ILE A 11 4.23 11.37 -0.85
C ILE A 11 4.56 9.89 -0.72
N LYS A 12 4.39 9.11 -1.78
CA LYS A 12 4.51 7.65 -1.76
C LYS A 12 5.90 7.18 -1.31
N PRO A 13 7.02 7.81 -1.72
CA PRO A 13 8.34 7.42 -1.21
C PRO A 13 8.49 7.64 0.30
N VAL A 14 7.94 8.72 0.84
CA VAL A 14 7.94 9.02 2.27
C VAL A 14 7.16 7.94 3.03
N LEU A 15 5.94 7.62 2.57
CA LEU A 15 5.11 6.59 3.19
C LEU A 15 5.80 5.22 3.15
N LYS A 16 6.44 4.88 2.03
CA LYS A 16 7.19 3.64 1.88
C LYS A 16 8.36 3.55 2.85
N ALA A 17 9.13 4.63 2.97
CA ALA A 17 10.30 4.68 3.85
C ALA A 17 9.95 4.74 5.34
N ARG A 18 8.84 5.41 5.70
CA ARG A 18 8.54 5.78 7.09
C ARG A 18 7.35 5.07 7.72
N CYS A 19 6.44 4.49 6.91
CA CYS A 19 5.15 4.01 7.42
C CYS A 19 4.88 2.52 7.13
N TYR A 20 5.37 1.98 6.00
CA TYR A 20 4.98 0.63 5.55
C TYR A 20 5.41 -0.48 6.52
N ALA A 21 6.48 -0.29 7.28
CA ALA A 21 6.94 -1.27 8.27
C ALA A 21 5.85 -1.62 9.31
N CYS A 22 4.98 -0.65 9.65
CA CYS A 22 3.90 -0.82 10.62
C CYS A 22 2.50 -0.79 10.00
N HIS A 23 2.34 -0.15 8.84
CA HIS A 23 1.05 0.13 8.19
C HIS A 23 1.06 -0.29 6.70
N GLY A 24 1.82 -1.31 6.33
CA GLY A 24 1.95 -1.82 4.96
C GLY A 24 1.22 -3.14 4.72
N ALA A 25 1.58 -3.83 3.63
CA ALA A 25 0.98 -5.11 3.27
C ALA A 25 1.21 -6.21 4.32
N LEU A 26 2.39 -6.22 4.96
CA LEU A 26 2.80 -7.24 5.93
C LEU A 26 2.27 -7.00 7.35
N LYS A 27 1.99 -5.75 7.71
CA LYS A 27 1.56 -5.36 9.06
C LYS A 27 0.63 -4.15 8.97
N GLN A 28 -0.53 -4.25 9.62
CA GLN A 28 -1.56 -3.21 9.64
C GLN A 28 -1.85 -2.84 11.10
N LYS A 29 -0.90 -2.16 11.76
CA LYS A 29 -1.08 -1.73 13.16
C LYS A 29 -2.33 -0.86 13.26
N ALA A 30 -3.14 -1.12 14.29
CA ALA A 30 -4.47 -0.53 14.47
C ALA A 30 -5.47 -0.79 13.32
N GLY A 31 -5.20 -1.74 12.43
CA GLY A 31 -6.03 -1.99 11.23
C GLY A 31 -5.87 -0.95 10.13
N LEU A 32 -4.79 -0.16 10.17
CA LEU A 32 -4.48 0.85 9.16
C LEU A 32 -3.49 0.32 8.13
N ARG A 33 -3.78 0.59 6.85
CA ARG A 33 -2.90 0.33 5.71
C ARG A 33 -2.68 1.63 4.92
N VAL A 34 -1.45 1.96 4.55
CA VAL A 34 -1.10 3.25 3.90
C VAL A 34 -0.27 3.11 2.63
N ASP A 35 -0.22 1.91 2.04
CA ASP A 35 0.56 1.64 0.84
C ASP A 35 -0.07 2.11 -0.47
N THR A 36 -1.26 2.69 -0.38
CA THR A 36 -1.93 3.41 -1.47
C THR A 36 -2.71 4.60 -0.93
N ALA A 37 -2.94 5.60 -1.77
CA ALA A 37 -3.80 6.75 -1.47
C ALA A 37 -5.23 6.29 -1.14
N ALA A 38 -5.71 5.25 -1.84
CA ALA A 38 -7.03 4.66 -1.59
C ALA A 38 -7.13 4.03 -0.19
N ASN A 39 -6.08 3.35 0.27
CA ASN A 39 -6.04 2.78 1.61
C ASN A 39 -5.99 3.87 2.69
N ILE A 40 -5.23 4.95 2.46
CA ILE A 40 -5.21 6.12 3.36
C ILE A 40 -6.60 6.75 3.46
N ARG A 41 -7.27 6.97 2.33
CA ARG A 41 -8.63 7.53 2.27
C ARG A 41 -9.66 6.62 2.94
N LYS A 42 -9.47 5.30 2.87
CA LYS A 42 -10.31 4.33 3.58
C LYS A 42 -10.11 4.39 5.10
N GLY A 43 -8.89 4.68 5.55
CA GLY A 43 -8.56 4.82 6.97
C GLY A 43 -8.41 3.49 7.73
N ALA A 44 -8.52 3.57 9.06
CA ALA A 44 -8.31 2.45 9.98
C ALA A 44 -9.65 1.92 10.47
N LYS A 45 -9.99 0.66 10.20
CA LYS A 45 -11.30 0.08 10.59
C LYS A 45 -12.52 0.93 10.15
N SER A 46 -12.39 1.68 9.06
CA SER A 46 -13.36 2.64 8.52
C SER A 46 -13.43 4.01 9.22
N ASP A 47 -12.59 4.25 10.23
CA ASP A 47 -12.37 5.59 10.77
C ASP A 47 -11.39 6.36 9.88
N SER A 48 -11.80 7.55 9.45
CA SER A 48 -10.96 8.37 8.59
C SER A 48 -9.72 8.87 9.34
N ILE A 49 -8.55 8.69 8.74
CA ILE A 49 -7.29 9.24 9.27
C ILE A 49 -6.91 10.57 8.62
N VAL A 50 -7.61 10.94 7.55
CA VAL A 50 -7.38 12.16 6.77
C VAL A 50 -8.71 12.82 6.46
N ILE A 51 -8.77 14.15 6.54
CA ILE A 51 -9.93 14.94 6.18
C ILE A 51 -9.56 15.70 4.90
N PRO A 52 -10.10 15.33 3.73
CA PRO A 52 -9.77 16.00 2.48
C PRO A 52 -10.05 17.51 2.59
N GLY A 53 -9.04 18.33 2.29
CA GLY A 53 -9.11 19.79 2.40
C GLY A 53 -8.80 20.36 3.79
N ASP A 54 -8.67 19.52 4.82
CA ASP A 54 -8.45 19.96 6.21
C ASP A 54 -7.24 19.23 6.85
N PRO A 55 -6.01 19.69 6.56
CA PRO A 55 -4.80 19.09 7.09
C PRO A 55 -4.71 19.15 8.62
N GLU A 56 -5.16 20.23 9.25
CA GLU A 56 -5.00 20.43 10.70
C GLU A 56 -5.89 19.50 11.53
N ARG A 57 -7.04 19.10 10.98
CA ARG A 57 -7.93 18.12 11.63
C ARG A 57 -7.66 16.69 11.16
N SER A 58 -6.68 16.48 10.28
CA SER A 58 -6.30 15.16 9.78
C SER A 58 -5.38 14.43 10.77
N GLY A 59 -5.82 13.30 11.29
CA GLY A 59 -5.05 12.46 12.20
C GLY A 59 -3.67 12.06 11.67
N LEU A 60 -3.53 11.84 10.36
CA LEU A 60 -2.24 11.59 9.71
C LEU A 60 -1.25 12.72 10.00
N LEU A 61 -1.66 13.98 9.81
CA LEU A 61 -0.77 15.12 9.99
C LEU A 61 -0.46 15.35 11.46
N ILE A 62 -1.49 15.31 12.32
CA ILE A 62 -1.36 15.44 13.78
C ILE A 62 -0.31 14.45 14.31
N ARG A 63 -0.33 13.20 13.85
CA ARG A 63 0.61 12.17 14.32
C ARG A 63 2.03 12.37 13.81
N VAL A 64 2.23 12.87 12.58
CA VAL A 64 3.60 13.06 12.05
C VAL A 64 4.29 14.31 12.58
N ILE A 65 3.52 15.29 13.07
CA ILE A 65 4.06 16.52 13.69
C ILE A 65 4.10 16.49 15.22
N SER A 66 3.57 15.44 15.86
CA SER A 66 3.51 15.37 17.32
C SER A 66 4.90 15.33 17.94
N ASP A 67 5.07 16.09 19.02
CA ASP A 67 6.27 16.06 19.87
C ASP A 67 6.22 14.95 20.93
N ASP A 68 5.02 14.40 21.19
CA ASP A 68 4.86 13.27 22.10
C ASP A 68 5.36 11.99 21.44
N LYS A 69 6.41 11.38 22.01
CA LYS A 69 7.05 10.17 21.47
C LYS A 69 6.12 8.97 21.45
N ASP A 70 5.12 8.91 22.32
CA ASP A 70 4.17 7.78 22.38
C ASP A 70 3.09 7.90 21.29
N GLU A 71 2.82 9.12 20.81
CA GLU A 71 1.86 9.37 19.74
C GLU A 71 2.50 9.59 18.37
N ARG A 72 3.72 10.13 18.33
CA ARG A 72 4.41 10.54 17.10
C ARG A 72 4.62 9.38 16.15
N MET A 73 4.40 9.65 14.87
CA MET A 73 4.73 8.74 13.78
C MET A 73 5.89 9.30 12.93
N PRO A 74 6.90 8.48 12.59
CA PRO A 74 7.10 7.11 13.04
C PRO A 74 7.47 7.05 14.54
N PRO A 75 7.11 5.96 15.24
CA PRO A 75 7.38 5.83 16.68
C PRO A 75 8.89 5.73 16.96
N GLU A 76 9.60 5.04 16.06
CA GLU A 76 11.04 4.87 16.12
C GLU A 76 11.72 5.71 15.03
N GLY A 77 12.96 6.12 15.31
CA GLY A 77 13.78 6.88 14.36
C GLY A 77 13.47 8.38 14.31
N ALA A 78 14.16 9.05 13.39
CA ALA A 78 14.07 10.50 13.21
C ALA A 78 12.68 10.93 12.73
N PRO A 79 12.18 12.10 13.16
CA PRO A 79 10.97 12.70 12.60
C PRO A 79 11.01 12.82 11.08
N LEU A 80 9.84 13.06 10.48
CA LEU A 80 9.78 13.49 9.08
C LEU A 80 10.48 14.84 8.95
N LYS A 81 11.11 15.06 7.80
CA LYS A 81 11.72 16.33 7.46
C LYS A 81 10.62 17.35 7.16
N ALA A 82 10.93 18.64 7.35
CA ALA A 82 9.96 19.71 7.13
C ALA A 82 9.33 19.68 5.73
N HIS A 83 10.10 19.36 4.68
CA HIS A 83 9.56 19.25 3.32
C HIS A 83 8.64 18.03 3.12
N GLU A 84 8.89 16.92 3.81
CA GLU A 84 8.03 15.74 3.76
C GLU A 84 6.67 16.06 4.41
N ILE A 85 6.69 16.76 5.54
CA ILE A 85 5.48 17.23 6.23
C ILE A 85 4.72 18.24 5.37
N ALA A 86 5.42 19.19 4.74
CA ALA A 86 4.83 20.19 3.86
C ALA A 86 4.13 19.53 2.66
N ALA A 87 4.77 18.56 2.01
CA ALA A 87 4.16 17.81 0.91
C ALA A 87 2.88 17.09 1.35
N ILE A 88 2.90 16.39 2.50
CA ILE A 88 1.72 15.71 3.05
C ILE A 88 0.59 16.71 3.33
N ARG A 89 0.91 17.86 3.92
CA ARG A 89 -0.05 18.94 4.18
C ARG A 89 -0.69 19.43 2.88
N GLU A 90 0.11 19.77 1.87
CA GLU A 90 -0.37 20.25 0.56
C GLU A 90 -1.25 19.20 -0.14
N TRP A 91 -0.85 17.93 -0.11
CA TRP A 91 -1.63 16.84 -0.68
C TRP A 91 -3.00 16.67 0.01
N ILE A 92 -3.07 16.80 1.33
CA ILE A 92 -4.34 16.79 2.07
C ILE A 92 -5.17 18.02 1.72
N THR A 93 -4.57 19.21 1.70
CA THR A 93 -5.22 20.47 1.33
C THR A 93 -5.82 20.42 -0.08
N ALA A 94 -5.13 19.77 -1.02
CA ALA A 94 -5.60 19.56 -2.39
C ALA A 94 -6.77 18.55 -2.50
N GLY A 95 -7.26 17.99 -1.39
CA GLY A 95 -8.40 17.08 -1.37
C GLY A 95 -8.02 15.61 -1.60
N LEU A 96 -6.76 15.22 -1.35
CA LEU A 96 -6.25 13.85 -1.50
C LEU A 96 -6.44 13.31 -2.93
N PRO A 97 -5.87 13.96 -3.96
CA PRO A 97 -5.92 13.43 -5.32
C PRO A 97 -5.34 12.01 -5.35
N LEU A 98 -6.08 11.08 -5.95
CA LEU A 98 -5.70 9.67 -6.05
C LEU A 98 -5.09 9.38 -7.43
N PRO A 99 -3.98 8.66 -7.51
CA PRO A 99 -3.47 8.13 -8.77
C PRO A 99 -4.39 7.05 -9.35
N GLU A 100 -4.68 7.11 -10.66
CA GLU A 100 -5.63 6.19 -11.31
C GLU A 100 -5.19 4.72 -11.28
N ASN A 101 -3.88 4.45 -11.41
CA ASN A 101 -3.34 3.11 -11.62
C ASN A 101 -2.40 2.65 -10.51
N GLU A 102 -2.62 3.15 -9.29
CA GLU A 102 -1.82 2.72 -8.15
C GLU A 102 -2.15 1.30 -7.71
N LYS A 103 -1.11 0.48 -7.62
CA LYS A 103 -1.18 -0.88 -7.09
C LYS A 103 -0.68 -0.92 -5.65
N ALA A 104 -1.45 -1.59 -4.80
CA ALA A 104 -1.02 -1.92 -3.44
C ALA A 104 0.12 -2.95 -3.47
N GLU A 105 0.96 -2.96 -2.44
CA GLU A 105 1.98 -3.99 -2.32
C GLU A 105 1.29 -5.36 -2.11
N ILE A 106 1.70 -6.33 -2.90
CA ILE A 106 1.22 -7.70 -2.74
C ILE A 106 1.86 -8.24 -1.47
N ASP A 107 1.08 -8.90 -0.62
CA ASP A 107 1.64 -9.65 0.50
C ASP A 107 2.67 -10.64 -0.06
N PRO A 108 3.97 -10.50 0.29
CA PRO A 108 5.02 -11.37 -0.20
C PRO A 108 4.69 -12.85 0.01
N LYS A 109 3.97 -13.22 1.06
CA LYS A 109 3.56 -14.62 1.30
C LYS A 109 2.73 -15.18 0.16
N LYS A 110 1.97 -14.35 -0.57
CA LYS A 110 1.17 -14.77 -1.73
C LYS A 110 1.99 -15.04 -2.98
N HIS A 111 3.27 -14.67 -3.00
CA HIS A 111 4.15 -14.98 -4.12
C HIS A 111 4.31 -16.51 -4.26
N TRP A 112 4.30 -17.01 -5.49
CA TRP A 112 4.25 -18.46 -5.79
C TRP A 112 5.38 -19.25 -5.12
N ALA A 113 6.56 -18.64 -4.95
CA ALA A 113 7.73 -19.27 -4.34
C ALA A 113 7.58 -19.55 -2.83
N PHE A 114 6.63 -18.90 -2.14
CA PHE A 114 6.36 -19.10 -0.71
C PHE A 114 5.07 -19.90 -0.45
N GLN A 115 4.46 -20.46 -1.50
CA GLN A 115 3.28 -21.30 -1.40
C GLN A 115 3.69 -22.77 -1.47
N ASN A 116 3.03 -23.63 -0.69
CA ASN A 116 3.28 -25.07 -0.77
C ASN A 116 2.89 -25.57 -2.18
N PRO A 117 3.80 -26.27 -2.89
CA PRO A 117 3.47 -26.89 -4.17
C PRO A 117 2.28 -27.84 -4.01
N LYS A 118 1.22 -27.61 -4.77
CA LYS A 118 0.09 -28.54 -4.84
C LYS A 118 0.42 -29.59 -5.91
N LYS A 119 0.41 -30.86 -5.52
CA LYS A 119 0.58 -31.96 -6.48
C LYS A 119 -0.59 -31.92 -7.47
N ALA A 120 -0.29 -31.70 -8.75
CA ALA A 120 -1.29 -31.75 -9.80
C ALA A 120 -1.72 -33.22 -10.03
N SER A 121 -3.00 -33.43 -10.35
CA SER A 121 -3.44 -34.71 -10.89
C SER A 121 -2.85 -34.88 -12.28
N LEU A 122 -2.13 -35.99 -12.48
CA LEU A 122 -1.57 -36.33 -13.78
C LEU A 122 -2.69 -36.87 -14.66
N PRO A 123 -2.73 -36.53 -15.96
CA PRO A 123 -3.63 -37.18 -16.91
C PRO A 123 -3.25 -38.66 -17.05
N GLU A 124 -4.23 -39.55 -16.94
CA GLU A 124 -4.02 -40.99 -17.12
C GLU A 124 -3.58 -41.29 -18.57
N ASN A 125 -2.64 -42.23 -18.73
CA ASN A 125 -2.22 -42.80 -20.02
C ASN A 125 -1.74 -41.77 -21.07
N SER A 126 -1.14 -40.65 -20.65
CA SER A 126 -0.51 -39.70 -21.57
C SER A 126 1.01 -39.93 -21.64
N PRO A 127 1.61 -40.09 -22.84
CA PRO A 127 3.07 -40.12 -22.98
C PRO A 127 3.71 -38.77 -22.63
N ASN A 128 2.95 -37.67 -22.70
CA ASN A 128 3.40 -36.30 -22.45
C ASN A 128 2.49 -35.59 -21.43
N PRO A 129 2.52 -35.99 -20.15
CA PRO A 129 1.58 -35.49 -19.14
C PRO A 129 1.75 -34.00 -18.83
N ILE A 130 2.94 -33.43 -19.01
CA ILE A 130 3.22 -31.99 -18.82
C ILE A 130 2.50 -31.17 -19.89
N ASP A 131 2.61 -31.55 -21.16
CA ASP A 131 1.97 -30.83 -22.28
C ASP A 131 0.46 -30.79 -22.12
N VAL A 132 -0.14 -31.89 -21.68
CA VAL A 132 -1.59 -31.95 -21.40
C VAL A 132 -1.99 -31.01 -20.25
N ILE A 133 -1.17 -30.89 -19.20
CA ILE A 133 -1.43 -29.95 -18.09
C ILE A 133 -1.31 -28.51 -18.57
N LEU A 134 -0.28 -28.19 -19.35
CA LEU A 134 -0.07 -26.86 -19.90
C LEU A 134 -1.20 -26.45 -20.85
N GLU A 135 -1.64 -27.35 -21.73
CA GLU A 135 -2.72 -27.07 -22.67
C GLU A 135 -4.05 -26.87 -21.94
N ARG A 136 -4.37 -27.71 -20.94
CA ARG A 136 -5.55 -27.51 -20.08
C ARG A 136 -5.54 -26.14 -19.39
N ARG A 137 -4.37 -25.73 -18.88
CA ARG A 137 -4.19 -24.42 -18.24
C ARG A 137 -4.34 -23.27 -19.24
N ARG A 138 -3.78 -23.40 -20.46
CA ARG A 138 -3.87 -22.42 -21.55
C ARG A 138 -5.33 -22.19 -21.95
N VAL A 139 -6.06 -23.27 -22.22
CA VAL A 139 -7.50 -23.25 -22.56
C VAL A 139 -8.32 -22.64 -21.43
N ALA A 140 -8.12 -23.06 -20.19
CA ALA A 140 -8.87 -22.55 -19.04
C ALA A 140 -8.64 -21.04 -18.75
N LEU A 141 -7.51 -20.49 -19.19
CA LEU A 141 -7.17 -19.08 -19.03
C LEU A 141 -7.43 -18.25 -20.30
N ASN A 142 -8.01 -18.84 -21.35
CA ASN A 142 -8.21 -18.22 -22.66
C ASN A 142 -6.93 -17.57 -23.23
N LEU A 143 -5.78 -18.20 -22.99
CA LEU A 143 -4.50 -17.73 -23.53
C LEU A 143 -4.37 -18.19 -25.00
N LYS A 144 -3.86 -17.30 -25.86
CA LYS A 144 -3.54 -17.64 -27.26
C LYS A 144 -2.32 -18.54 -27.31
#